data_AF-A0A9Q4D2N9-F1
#
_entry.id   AF-A0A9Q4D2N9-F1
#
_cell.length_a   1.000
_cell.length_b   1.000
_cell.length_c   1.000
_cell.angle_alpha   90.00
_cell.angle_beta   90.00
_cell.angle_gamma   90.00
#
_symmetry.space_group_name_H-M   'P 1'
#
loop_
_entity.id
_entity.type
_entity.pdbx_description
1 polymer ?
#
loop_
_entity_poly.entity_id
_entity_poly.type
_entity_poly.pdbx_seq_one_letter_code
_entity_poly.pdbx_strand_id
1 'polypeptide(L)' 'MKTTHRLTAVGASLALLSAAVIVPAQASPAGDDVVISEAYTNGGSANAVYTHKFVELYNPTDSPVSLEGWSLQYRSSGG' A
#
# COMPACT_ATOMS: atom_id res chain seq x y z
N MET A 1 15.34 64.96 -4.80
CA MET A 1 15.74 63.93 -5.80
C MET A 1 14.88 62.70 -5.61
N LYS A 2 14.28 62.21 -6.70
CA LYS A 2 13.60 60.92 -6.82
C LYS A 2 14.58 59.79 -6.44
N THR A 3 14.10 58.67 -5.90
CA THR A 3 14.00 57.37 -6.63
C THR A 3 13.42 56.27 -5.73
N THR A 4 12.44 55.57 -6.29
CA THR A 4 11.62 54.45 -5.81
C THR A 4 12.39 53.13 -5.75
N HIS A 5 12.10 52.22 -4.79
CA HIS A 5 12.56 50.82 -4.86
C HIS A 5 11.43 49.80 -4.58
N ARG A 6 10.85 49.35 -5.70
CA ARG A 6 10.38 48.00 -6.09
C ARG A 6 9.80 47.05 -5.02
N LEU A 7 8.54 46.67 -5.22
CA LEU A 7 7.88 45.51 -4.62
C LEU A 7 8.57 44.20 -5.05
N THR A 8 8.78 43.28 -4.11
CA THR A 8 8.94 41.84 -4.39
C THR A 8 7.91 41.06 -3.58
N ALA A 9 7.05 40.35 -4.30
CA ALA A 9 6.03 39.46 -3.78
C ALA A 9 6.66 38.19 -3.17
N VAL A 10 6.05 37.67 -2.11
CA VAL A 10 6.24 36.27 -1.68
C VAL A 10 4.86 35.66 -1.54
N GLY A 11 4.45 34.91 -2.57
CA GLY A 11 3.30 34.03 -2.50
C GLY A 11 3.67 32.81 -1.65
N ALA A 12 3.03 32.66 -0.50
CA ALA A 12 3.15 31.45 0.31
C ALA A 12 2.20 30.38 -0.24
N SER A 13 2.71 29.50 -1.10
CA SER A 13 2.00 28.28 -1.50
C SER A 13 1.97 27.32 -0.30
N LEU A 14 0.82 27.14 0.32
CA LEU A 14 0.63 26.19 1.41
C LEU A 14 0.57 24.77 0.83
N ALA A 15 1.70 24.05 0.86
CA ALA A 15 1.73 22.64 0.51
C ALA A 15 1.03 21.82 1.60
N LEU A 16 -0.16 21.29 1.31
CA LEU A 16 -0.84 20.32 2.17
C LEU A 16 -0.08 18.99 2.09
N LEU A 17 0.74 18.69 3.09
CA LEU A 17 1.28 17.34 3.30
C LEU A 17 0.15 16.44 3.79
N SER A 18 -0.43 15.64 2.90
CA SER A 18 -1.32 14.54 3.28
C SER A 18 -0.49 13.45 3.98
N ALA A 19 -0.48 13.43 5.30
CA ALA A 19 0.05 12.29 6.05
C ALA A 19 -0.87 11.09 5.82
N ALA A 20 -0.38 10.06 5.14
CA ALA A 20 -1.10 8.80 4.99
C ALA A 20 -1.19 8.12 6.37
N VAL A 21 -2.38 8.14 6.97
CA VAL A 21 -2.67 7.39 8.19
C VAL A 21 -2.72 5.91 7.81
N ILE A 22 -1.79 5.11 8.32
CA ILE A 22 -1.78 3.66 8.12
C ILE A 22 -2.71 3.05 9.17
N VAL A 23 -3.97 2.82 8.79
CA VAL A 23 -4.91 2.01 9.59
C VAL A 23 -4.67 0.53 9.30
N PRO A 24 -4.63 -0.34 10.33
CA PRO A 24 -4.49 -1.79 10.12
C PRO A 24 -5.70 -2.32 9.35
N ALA A 25 -5.45 -3.13 8.31
CA ALA A 25 -6.53 -3.77 7.56
C ALA A 25 -7.23 -4.80 8.45
N GLN A 26 -8.57 -4.74 8.52
CA GLN A 26 -9.38 -5.76 9.15
C GLN A 26 -9.96 -6.67 8.07
N ALA A 27 -9.87 -7.98 8.25
CA ALA A 27 -10.53 -8.93 7.37
C ALA A 27 -12.05 -8.82 7.56
N SER A 28 -12.82 -8.79 6.46
CA SER A 28 -14.28 -8.86 6.54
C SER A 28 -14.69 -10.25 7.07
N PRO A 29 -15.36 -10.35 8.23
CA PRO A 29 -15.83 -11.64 8.73
C PRO A 29 -16.99 -12.20 7.89
N ALA A 30 -17.57 -11.40 6.99
CA ALA A 30 -18.67 -11.83 6.13
C ALA A 30 -18.20 -12.70 4.96
N GLY A 31 -16.89 -12.75 4.66
CA GLY A 31 -16.35 -13.57 3.58
C GLY A 31 -16.83 -13.12 2.19
N ASP A 32 -17.04 -11.81 2.04
CA ASP A 32 -17.57 -11.14 0.85
C ASP A 32 -16.48 -10.50 -0.02
N ASP A 33 -15.21 -10.59 0.39
CA ASP A 33 -14.06 -10.03 -0.31
C ASP A 33 -12.95 -11.05 -0.54
N VAL A 34 -12.05 -10.76 -1.49
CA VAL A 34 -10.84 -11.55 -1.73
C VAL A 34 -9.94 -11.57 -0.49
N VAL A 35 -9.50 -12.76 -0.10
CA VAL A 35 -8.64 -12.98 1.08
C VAL A 35 -7.29 -13.57 0.67
N ILE A 36 -6.28 -13.40 1.52
CA ILE A 36 -5.05 -14.20 1.47
C ILE A 36 -5.31 -15.48 2.25
N SER A 37 -5.46 -16.61 1.55
CA SER A 37 -5.69 -17.93 2.16
C SER A 37 -4.41 -18.58 2.66
N GLU A 38 -3.29 -18.36 1.96
CA GLU A 38 -1.97 -18.84 2.37
C GLU A 38 -0.88 -17.85 1.95
N ALA A 39 0.16 -17.71 2.78
CA ALA A 39 1.37 -17.00 2.42
C ALA A 39 2.60 -17.76 2.89
N TYR A 40 3.47 -18.14 1.95
CA TYR A 40 4.78 -18.70 2.23
C TYR A 40 5.87 -17.70 1.85
N THR A 41 6.33 -16.95 2.85
CA THR A 41 7.27 -15.84 2.65
C THR A 41 8.73 -16.27 2.81
N ASN A 42 8.98 -17.48 3.32
CA ASN A 42 10.34 -17.99 3.57
C ASN A 42 10.95 -18.77 2.39
N GLY A 43 10.28 -18.83 1.24
CA GLY A 43 10.78 -19.50 0.02
C GLY A 43 12.22 -19.13 -0.33
N GLY A 44 13.04 -20.17 -0.58
CA GLY A 44 14.43 -20.03 -1.00
C GLY A 44 15.42 -19.63 0.10
N SER A 45 14.95 -19.41 1.34
CA SER A 45 15.82 -19.19 2.50
C SER A 45 16.47 -20.50 2.98
N ALA A 46 17.50 -20.40 3.82
CA ALA A 46 18.08 -21.56 4.48
C ALA A 46 17.02 -22.37 5.25
N ASN A 47 17.00 -23.70 5.04
CA ASN A 47 16.04 -24.64 5.61
C ASN A 47 14.56 -24.39 5.23
N ALA A 48 14.29 -23.62 4.18
CA ALA A 48 12.94 -23.45 3.67
C ALA A 48 12.41 -24.77 3.09
N VAL A 49 11.16 -25.10 3.42
CA VAL A 49 10.45 -26.27 2.89
C VAL A 49 10.22 -26.13 1.39
N TYR A 50 9.83 -24.93 0.94
CA TYR A 50 9.66 -24.61 -0.48
C TYR A 50 10.78 -23.72 -1.02
N THR A 51 11.06 -23.90 -2.31
CA THR A 51 12.09 -23.16 -3.05
C THR A 51 11.65 -21.74 -3.43
N HIS A 52 10.35 -21.51 -3.59
CA HIS A 52 9.80 -20.22 -4.03
C HIS A 52 8.88 -19.62 -2.96
N LYS A 53 8.84 -18.29 -2.94
CA LYS A 53 7.87 -17.54 -2.14
C LYS A 53 6.56 -17.50 -2.90
N PHE A 54 5.44 -17.58 -2.20
CA PHE A 54 4.12 -17.41 -2.80
C PHE A 54 3.13 -16.77 -1.84
N VAL A 55 2.09 -16.20 -2.42
CA VAL A 55 0.87 -15.74 -1.74
C VAL A 55 -0.29 -16.28 -2.56
N GLU A 56 -1.20 -16.99 -1.90
CA GLU A 56 -2.45 -17.45 -2.50
C GLU A 56 -3.54 -16.44 -2.20
N LEU A 57 -4.24 -16.02 -3.26
CA LEU A 57 -5.44 -15.20 -3.17
C LEU A 57 -6.65 -16.09 -3.44
N TYR A 58 -7.64 -16.02 -2.56
CA TYR A 58 -8.88 -16.77 -2.68
C TYR A 58 -10.07 -15.81 -2.74
N ASN A 59 -10.96 -16.02 -3.72
CA ASN A 59 -12.25 -15.37 -3.80
C ASN A 59 -13.30 -16.32 -3.17
N PRO A 60 -13.77 -16.05 -1.94
CA PRO A 60 -14.77 -16.88 -1.26
C PRO A 60 -16.21 -16.67 -1.78
N THR A 61 -16.42 -15.77 -2.74
CA THR A 61 -17.76 -15.42 -3.24
C THR A 61 -18.17 -16.27 -4.44
N ASP A 62 -19.48 -16.28 -4.73
CA ASP A 62 -20.05 -16.97 -5.90
C ASP A 62 -19.99 -16.12 -7.19
N SER A 63 -19.29 -14.98 -7.18
CA SER A 63 -19.21 -14.05 -8.30
C SER A 63 -17.76 -13.69 -8.63
N PRO A 64 -17.43 -13.40 -9.90
CA PRO A 64 -16.09 -12.93 -10.26
C PRO A 64 -15.76 -11.60 -9.57
N VAL A 65 -14.56 -11.49 -9.00
CA VAL A 65 -14.01 -10.24 -8.46
C VAL A 65 -12.88 -9.76 -9.36
N SER A 66 -12.94 -8.49 -9.79
CA SER A 66 -11.85 -7.86 -10.55
C SER A 66 -10.71 -7.47 -9.62
N LEU A 67 -9.48 -7.78 -10.04
CA LEU A 67 -8.24 -7.36 -9.37
C LEU A 67 -7.61 -6.14 -10.07
N GLU A 68 -8.30 -5.53 -11.04
CA GLU A 68 -7.78 -4.37 -11.75
C GLU A 68 -7.45 -3.23 -10.78
N GLY A 69 -6.24 -2.69 -10.88
CA GLY A 69 -5.75 -1.64 -9.99
C GLY A 69 -5.29 -2.11 -8.60
N TRP A 70 -5.43 -3.40 -8.27
CA TRP A 70 -4.94 -3.94 -7.01
C TRP A 70 -3.41 -4.10 -7.02
N SER A 71 -2.81 -4.04 -5.84
CA SER A 71 -1.40 -4.36 -5.64
C SER A 71 -1.21 -5.19 -4.39
N LEU A 72 -0.26 -6.11 -4.44
CA LEU A 72 0.17 -6.88 -3.27
C LEU A 72 1.39 -6.20 -2.65
N GLN A 73 1.24 -5.68 -1.43
CA GLN A 73 2.31 -5.01 -0.71
C GLN A 73 2.98 -6.00 0.25
N TYR A 74 4.28 -6.22 0.05
CA TYR A 74 5.12 -7.03 0.94
C TYR A 74 6.18 -6.14 1.57
N ARG A 75 6.28 -6.15 2.91
CA ARG A 75 7.24 -5.34 3.66
C ARG A 75 8.07 -6.24 4.57
N SER A 76 9.38 -5.98 4.62
CA SER A 76 10.25 -6.62 5.61
C SER A 76 10.01 -6.01 7.00
N SER A 77 10.59 -6.60 8.04
CA SER A 77 10.52 -6.03 9.40
C SER A 77 11.05 -4.59 9.51
N GLY A 78 11.89 -4.14 8.56
CA GLY A 78 12.42 -2.77 8.51
C GLY A 78 11.51 -1.75 7.81
N GLY A 79 10.39 -2.18 7.23
CA GLY A 79 9.52 -1.36 6.39
C GLY A 79 9.85 -1.47 4.91
#